data_AF-A0A960A419-F1
#
_entry.id   AF-A0A960A419-F1
#
_cell.length_a   1.000
_cell.length_b   1.000
_cell.length_c   1.000
_cell.angle_alpha   90.00
_cell.angle_beta   90.00
_cell.angle_gamma   90.00
#
_symmetry.space_group_name_H-M   'P 1'
#
loop_
_entity.id
_entity.type
_entity.pdbx_description
1 polymer ?
#
loop_
_entity_poly.entity_id
_entity_poly.type
_entity_poly.pdbx_seq_one_letter_code
_entity_poly.pdbx_strand_id
1 'polypeptide(L)'
;EASDVANAILDGTDAVMLSGETSIGDFPVETVATMARIVEKTEREGHEQINIIDWDPHTTGGVLAKVAAEVAERIGASYLVAFTKSGDTGRRLSRLRSPIPMLVFSPEKSTRQTMTLSWGVDTLLTPEFDTQEDMVKAVDMILRERRAIDVGERMVIVSGSPMGVPGKTNNLRVHKVKDLGEDQ
;
A
#
# COMPACT_ATOMS: atom_id res chain seq x y z
N GLU A 1 -7.94 19.94 -18.55
CA GLU A 1 -6.89 18.92 -18.33
C GLU A 1 -6.34 18.92 -16.92
N ALA A 2 -5.48 19.87 -16.50
CA ALA A 2 -4.88 19.83 -15.16
C ALA A 2 -5.92 19.85 -14.02
N SER A 3 -6.95 20.68 -14.14
CA SER A 3 -8.07 20.72 -13.18
C SER A 3 -8.93 19.44 -13.22
N ASP A 4 -9.07 18.81 -14.38
CA ASP A 4 -9.90 17.59 -14.51
C ASP A 4 -9.21 16.40 -13.87
N VAL A 5 -7.88 16.28 -14.07
CA VAL A 5 -7.04 15.29 -13.38
C VAL A 5 -7.10 15.51 -11.87
N ALA A 6 -6.93 16.76 -11.40
CA ALA A 6 -7.02 17.09 -9.98
C ALA A 6 -8.36 16.68 -9.38
N ASN A 7 -9.47 17.00 -10.05
CA ASN A 7 -10.81 16.61 -9.61
C ASN A 7 -10.96 15.08 -9.58
N ALA A 8 -10.47 14.34 -10.58
CA ALA A 8 -10.54 12.88 -10.58
C ALA A 8 -9.79 12.23 -9.39
N ILE A 9 -8.68 12.84 -8.96
CA ILE A 9 -7.94 12.41 -7.77
C ILE A 9 -8.76 12.69 -6.50
N LEU A 10 -9.34 13.89 -6.38
CA LEU A 10 -10.20 14.25 -5.25
C LEU A 10 -11.50 13.44 -5.20
N ASP A 11 -12.01 13.00 -6.35
CA ASP A 11 -13.13 12.06 -6.44
C ASP A 11 -12.76 10.65 -5.95
N GLY A 12 -11.46 10.38 -5.76
CA GLY A 12 -10.95 9.14 -5.19
C GLY A 12 -10.61 8.08 -6.23
N THR A 13 -10.27 8.44 -7.47
CA THR A 13 -9.79 7.44 -8.46
C THR A 13 -8.51 6.74 -7.97
N ASP A 14 -8.35 5.44 -8.28
CA ASP A 14 -7.10 4.73 -8.01
C ASP A 14 -5.99 5.05 -9.03
N ALA A 15 -6.39 5.37 -10.26
CA ALA A 15 -5.47 5.64 -11.36
C ALA A 15 -6.07 6.61 -12.38
N VAL A 16 -5.18 7.28 -13.11
CA VAL A 16 -5.51 8.12 -14.27
C VAL A 16 -4.83 7.55 -15.51
N MET A 17 -5.48 7.66 -16.66
CA MET A 17 -5.02 7.05 -17.90
C MET A 17 -4.72 8.10 -18.96
N LEU A 18 -3.61 7.92 -19.66
CA LEU A 18 -3.24 8.66 -20.87
C LEU A 18 -3.50 7.76 -22.08
N SER A 19 -4.06 8.32 -23.14
CA SER A 19 -4.46 7.60 -24.35
C SER A 19 -3.67 8.11 -25.57
N GLY A 20 -4.20 9.08 -26.31
CA GLY A 20 -3.56 9.65 -27.50
C GLY A 20 -2.26 10.38 -27.16
N GLU A 21 -2.21 10.96 -25.95
CA GLU A 21 -1.12 11.77 -25.44
C GLU A 21 0.19 10.98 -25.33
N THR A 22 0.13 9.69 -25.05
CA THR A 22 1.30 8.80 -24.96
C THR A 22 1.43 7.84 -26.13
N SER A 23 0.33 7.47 -26.78
CA SER A 23 0.36 6.49 -27.88
C SER A 23 0.81 7.07 -29.22
N ILE A 24 0.43 8.32 -29.53
CA ILE A 24 0.74 9.00 -30.80
C ILE A 24 1.21 10.45 -30.62
N GLY A 25 1.24 10.96 -29.39
CA GLY A 25 1.60 12.34 -29.09
C GLY A 25 3.09 12.64 -29.27
N ASP A 26 3.41 13.90 -29.50
CA ASP A 26 4.79 14.37 -29.73
C ASP A 26 5.64 14.43 -28.44
N PHE A 27 5.00 14.46 -27.26
CA PHE A 27 5.66 14.65 -25.95
C PHE A 27 5.20 13.61 -24.90
N PRO A 28 5.36 12.31 -25.16
CA PRO A 28 4.81 11.27 -24.29
C PRO A 28 5.47 11.25 -22.89
N VAL A 29 6.76 11.56 -22.79
CA VAL A 29 7.50 11.57 -21.51
C VAL A 29 7.10 12.76 -20.66
N GLU A 30 7.03 13.95 -21.26
CA GLU A 30 6.62 15.19 -20.60
C GLU A 30 5.17 15.12 -20.14
N THR A 31 4.30 14.47 -20.93
CA THR A 31 2.90 14.23 -20.56
C THR A 31 2.82 13.40 -19.28
N VAL A 32 3.52 12.25 -19.22
CA VAL A 32 3.54 11.41 -18.01
C VAL A 32 4.11 12.17 -16.82
N ALA A 33 5.23 12.89 -17.01
CA ALA A 33 5.84 13.67 -15.94
C ALA A 33 4.92 14.80 -15.44
N THR A 34 4.14 15.41 -16.33
CA THR A 34 3.16 16.45 -15.97
C THR A 34 1.99 15.87 -15.20
N MET A 35 1.47 14.73 -15.64
CA MET A 35 0.43 13.98 -14.93
C MET A 35 0.88 13.62 -13.51
N ALA A 36 2.10 13.08 -13.37
CA ALA A 36 2.68 12.75 -12.06
C ALA A 36 2.77 13.97 -11.13
N ARG A 37 3.25 15.12 -11.62
CA ARG A 37 3.31 16.36 -10.82
C ARG A 37 1.94 16.86 -10.38
N ILE A 38 0.91 16.71 -11.20
CA ILE A 38 -0.47 17.07 -10.82
C ILE A 38 -0.98 16.13 -9.74
N VAL A 39 -0.77 14.82 -9.89
CA VAL A 39 -1.13 13.80 -8.89
C VAL A 39 -0.47 14.10 -7.55
N GLU A 40 0.87 14.17 -7.52
CA GLU A 40 1.64 14.43 -6.30
C GLU A 40 1.24 15.74 -5.61
N LYS A 41 1.02 16.81 -6.39
CA LYS A 41 0.59 18.09 -5.84
C LYS A 41 -0.80 18.00 -5.21
N THR A 42 -1.73 17.37 -5.92
CA THR A 42 -3.12 17.24 -5.47
C THR A 42 -3.21 16.37 -4.23
N GLU A 43 -2.48 15.25 -4.18
CA GLU A 43 -2.43 14.38 -3.00
C GLU A 43 -1.79 15.11 -1.82
N ARG A 44 -0.69 15.85 -2.01
CA ARG A 44 -0.03 16.57 -0.92
C ARG A 44 -0.89 17.69 -0.31
N GLU A 45 -1.59 18.44 -1.15
CA GLU A 45 -2.33 19.65 -0.73
C GLU A 45 -3.81 19.37 -0.42
N GLY A 46 -4.36 18.29 -0.98
CA GLY A 46 -5.78 17.95 -0.93
C GLY A 46 -6.08 16.56 -0.38
N HIS A 47 -5.13 15.90 0.30
CA HIS A 47 -5.33 14.54 0.83
C HIS A 47 -6.63 14.40 1.64
N GLU A 48 -6.89 15.35 2.55
CA GLU A 48 -8.08 15.36 3.40
C GLU A 48 -9.39 15.58 2.63
N GLN A 49 -9.30 16.04 1.38
CA GLN A 49 -10.44 16.29 0.49
C GLN A 49 -10.69 15.10 -0.44
N ILE A 50 -9.83 14.08 -0.45
CA ILE A 50 -10.06 12.86 -1.23
C ILE A 50 -11.32 12.20 -0.71
N ASN A 51 -12.29 12.02 -1.60
CA ASN A 51 -13.55 11.36 -1.31
C ASN A 51 -13.27 9.91 -0.92
N ILE A 52 -13.48 9.62 0.36
CA ILE A 52 -13.39 8.27 0.91
C ILE A 52 -14.78 7.64 0.91
N ILE A 53 -14.82 6.37 0.51
CA ILE A 53 -16.05 5.58 0.59
C ILE A 53 -16.42 5.41 2.06
N ASP A 54 -17.66 5.76 2.41
CA ASP A 54 -18.25 5.33 3.69
C ASP A 54 -18.47 3.82 3.66
N TRP A 55 -17.42 3.10 4.01
CA TRP A 55 -17.35 1.65 3.89
C TRP A 55 -17.57 1.03 5.26
N ASP A 56 -18.63 0.23 5.43
CA ASP A 56 -18.89 -0.49 6.68
C ASP A 56 -18.68 -2.02 6.51
N PRO A 57 -17.43 -2.52 6.65
CA PRO A 57 -17.13 -3.92 6.43
C PRO A 57 -17.65 -4.83 7.54
N HIS A 58 -18.22 -5.97 7.12
CA HIS A 58 -18.66 -7.04 8.01
C HIS A 58 -17.84 -8.34 7.86
N THR A 59 -16.89 -8.36 6.91
CA THR A 59 -15.96 -9.49 6.76
C THR A 59 -14.75 -9.31 7.66
N THR A 60 -14.17 -10.39 8.18
CA THR A 60 -12.97 -10.35 9.03
C THR A 60 -11.85 -9.52 8.41
N GLY A 61 -11.52 -9.78 7.14
CA GLY A 61 -10.47 -9.05 6.44
C GLY A 61 -10.80 -7.56 6.22
N GLY A 62 -12.09 -7.21 6.09
CA GLY A 62 -12.52 -5.83 5.96
C GLY A 62 -12.41 -5.06 7.27
N VAL A 63 -12.95 -5.63 8.36
CA VAL A 63 -12.85 -5.05 9.70
C VAL A 63 -11.38 -4.90 10.11
N LEU A 64 -10.56 -5.93 9.87
CA LEU A 64 -9.15 -5.89 10.23
C LEU A 64 -8.36 -4.85 9.43
N ALA A 65 -8.71 -4.59 8.17
CA ALA A 65 -8.09 -3.52 7.39
C ALA A 65 -8.37 -2.13 7.99
N LYS A 66 -9.61 -1.86 8.43
CA LYS A 66 -9.94 -0.63 9.17
C LYS A 66 -9.13 -0.49 10.44
N VAL A 67 -9.13 -1.53 11.27
CA VAL A 67 -8.38 -1.55 12.53
C VAL A 67 -6.88 -1.37 12.28
N ALA A 68 -6.33 -1.96 11.23
CA ALA A 68 -4.92 -1.81 10.88
C ALA A 68 -4.55 -0.36 10.55
N ALA A 69 -5.35 0.31 9.71
CA ALA A 69 -5.13 1.72 9.37
C ALA A 69 -5.22 2.62 10.61
N GLU A 70 -6.24 2.41 11.45
CA GLU A 70 -6.42 3.17 12.69
C GLU A 70 -5.28 2.94 13.69
N VAL A 71 -4.84 1.70 13.87
CA VAL A 71 -3.70 1.37 14.74
C VAL A 71 -2.44 2.04 14.20
N ALA A 72 -2.18 1.95 12.89
CA ALA A 72 -0.99 2.53 12.27
C ALA A 72 -0.92 4.04 12.49
N GLU A 73 -2.03 4.74 12.32
CA GLU A 73 -2.13 6.18 12.56
C GLU A 73 -1.88 6.53 14.03
N ARG A 74 -2.58 5.88 14.95
CA ARG A 74 -2.50 6.18 16.39
C ARG A 74 -1.11 5.92 17.00
N ILE A 75 -0.36 4.96 16.46
CA ILE A 75 0.98 4.63 16.99
C ILE A 75 2.11 5.34 16.25
N GLY A 76 1.80 6.15 15.23
CA GLY A 76 2.78 6.77 14.35
C GLY A 76 3.62 5.74 13.61
N ALA A 77 2.97 4.75 12.97
CA ALA A 77 3.66 3.77 12.16
C ALA A 77 4.19 4.40 10.87
N SER A 78 5.43 4.08 10.51
CA SER A 78 6.07 4.55 9.28
C SER A 78 5.54 3.80 8.05
N TYR A 79 5.03 2.58 8.23
CA TYR A 79 4.48 1.76 7.15
C TYR A 79 3.24 0.96 7.56
N LEU A 80 2.30 0.87 6.62
CA LEU A 80 1.29 -0.17 6.54
C LEU A 80 1.78 -1.28 5.61
N VAL A 81 1.80 -2.51 6.08
CA VAL A 81 2.33 -3.65 5.33
C VAL A 81 1.24 -4.69 5.17
N ALA A 82 1.03 -5.18 3.96
CA ALA A 82 0.04 -6.21 3.65
C ALA A 82 0.69 -7.40 2.95
N PHE A 83 0.48 -8.59 3.47
CA PHE A 83 0.76 -9.84 2.77
C PHE A 83 -0.51 -10.39 2.12
N THR A 84 -0.46 -10.66 0.82
CA THR A 84 -1.65 -11.10 0.08
C THR A 84 -1.31 -11.94 -1.14
N LYS A 85 -2.12 -12.97 -1.41
CA LYS A 85 -1.99 -13.79 -2.64
C LYS A 85 -2.84 -13.27 -3.79
N SER A 86 -4.03 -12.73 -3.51
CA SER A 86 -5.00 -12.26 -4.52
C SER A 86 -5.10 -10.73 -4.62
N GLY A 87 -4.41 -10.00 -3.74
CA GLY A 87 -4.47 -8.55 -3.64
C GLY A 87 -5.64 -8.02 -2.80
N ASP A 88 -6.56 -8.87 -2.34
CA ASP A 88 -7.78 -8.42 -1.63
C ASP A 88 -7.46 -7.59 -0.37
N THR A 89 -6.48 -8.04 0.42
CA THR A 89 -6.00 -7.31 1.61
C THR A 89 -5.45 -5.93 1.25
N GLY A 90 -4.60 -5.85 0.22
CA GLY A 90 -4.02 -4.58 -0.25
C GLY A 90 -5.10 -3.63 -0.75
N ARG A 91 -6.07 -4.10 -1.53
CA ARG A 91 -7.21 -3.28 -2.01
C ARG A 91 -8.14 -2.80 -0.87
N ARG A 92 -8.28 -3.58 0.20
CA ARG A 92 -9.04 -3.19 1.40
C ARG A 92 -8.34 -2.12 2.22
N LEU A 93 -7.02 -2.07 2.20
CA LEU A 93 -6.25 -1.01 2.83
C LEU A 93 -6.22 0.24 1.93
N SER A 94 -5.96 0.05 0.62
CA SER A 94 -5.85 1.14 -0.37
C SER A 94 -7.11 2.01 -0.44
N ARG A 95 -8.30 1.42 -0.35
CA ARG A 95 -9.58 2.16 -0.31
C ARG A 95 -9.73 3.13 0.86
N LEU A 96 -8.98 2.92 1.95
CA LEU A 96 -9.04 3.78 3.13
C LEU A 96 -8.26 5.08 2.93
N ARG A 97 -7.50 5.18 1.82
CA ARG A 97 -6.71 6.36 1.46
C ARG A 97 -5.82 6.83 2.61
N SER A 98 -5.21 5.90 3.35
CA SER A 98 -4.33 6.25 4.46
C SER A 98 -3.12 7.04 3.95
N PRO A 99 -2.70 8.12 4.64
CA PRO A 99 -1.48 8.84 4.28
C PRO A 99 -0.21 8.06 4.63
N ILE A 100 -0.33 6.97 5.38
CA ILE A 100 0.79 6.12 5.76
C ILE A 100 1.22 5.28 4.55
N PRO A 101 2.50 5.32 4.15
CA PRO A 101 3.01 4.54 3.03
C PRO A 101 2.66 3.05 3.15
N MET A 102 2.19 2.46 2.04
CA MET A 102 1.73 1.08 2.01
C MET A 102 2.63 0.18 1.18
N LEU A 103 3.10 -0.90 1.79
CA LEU A 103 3.80 -1.98 1.12
C LEU A 103 2.89 -3.21 0.96
N VAL A 104 2.79 -3.75 -0.24
CA VAL A 104 2.02 -4.97 -0.52
C VAL A 104 2.92 -6.06 -1.05
N PHE A 105 3.11 -7.09 -0.24
CA PHE A 105 3.91 -8.28 -0.55
C PHE A 105 3.03 -9.40 -1.07
N SER A 106 3.45 -10.00 -2.18
CA SER A 106 2.74 -11.11 -2.82
C SER A 106 3.73 -12.12 -3.42
N PRO A 107 3.46 -13.44 -3.31
CA PRO A 107 4.18 -14.45 -4.07
C PRO A 107 3.72 -14.55 -5.53
N GLU A 108 2.51 -14.05 -5.82
CA GLU A 108 1.93 -14.09 -7.15
C GLU A 108 2.37 -12.88 -7.98
N LYS A 109 3.08 -13.14 -9.08
CA LYS A 109 3.51 -12.10 -10.04
C LYS A 109 2.31 -11.34 -10.61
N SER A 110 1.22 -12.04 -10.92
CA SER A 110 -0.02 -11.46 -11.43
C SER A 110 -0.61 -10.48 -10.41
N THR A 111 -0.62 -10.84 -9.13
CA THR A 111 -1.11 -9.97 -8.06
C THR A 111 -0.22 -8.75 -7.90
N ARG A 112 1.11 -8.91 -7.93
CA ARG A 112 2.03 -7.76 -7.95
C ARG A 112 1.69 -6.81 -9.10
N GLN A 113 1.50 -7.32 -10.32
CA GLN A 113 1.18 -6.49 -11.48
C GLN A 113 -0.16 -5.77 -11.34
N THR A 114 -1.22 -6.45 -10.88
CA THR A 114 -2.53 -5.82 -10.72
C THR A 114 -2.54 -4.79 -9.60
N MET A 115 -1.76 -5.02 -8.54
CA MET A 115 -1.71 -4.10 -7.39
C MET A 115 -1.05 -2.75 -7.72
N THR A 116 -0.25 -2.64 -8.80
CA THR A 116 0.30 -1.33 -9.22
C THR A 116 -0.78 -0.35 -9.69
N LEU A 117 -2.01 -0.80 -9.92
CA LEU A 117 -3.16 0.04 -10.27
C LEU A 117 -4.01 0.41 -9.04
N SER A 118 -3.65 -0.05 -7.83
CA SER A 118 -4.35 0.32 -6.60
C SER A 118 -3.66 1.53 -5.99
N TRP A 119 -4.45 2.51 -5.54
CA TRP A 119 -3.94 3.76 -4.97
C TRP A 119 -2.98 3.52 -3.79
N GLY A 120 -1.88 4.28 -3.75
CA GLY A 120 -0.94 4.31 -2.62
C GLY A 120 -0.16 3.01 -2.38
N VAL A 121 -0.25 2.02 -3.27
CA VAL A 121 0.40 0.73 -3.11
C VAL A 121 1.76 0.70 -3.78
N ASP A 122 2.83 0.47 -3.00
CA ASP A 122 4.10 -0.04 -3.50
C ASP A 122 4.14 -1.57 -3.29
N THR A 123 4.25 -2.32 -4.38
CA THR A 123 4.11 -3.78 -4.36
C THR A 123 5.39 -4.52 -4.71
N LEU A 124 5.67 -5.55 -3.91
CA LEU A 124 6.87 -6.37 -4.02
C LEU A 124 6.53 -7.84 -4.22
N LEU A 125 7.32 -8.50 -5.06
CA LEU A 125 7.29 -9.94 -5.22
C LEU A 125 8.15 -10.57 -4.11
N THR A 126 7.60 -11.53 -3.38
CA THR A 126 8.30 -12.29 -2.34
C THR A 126 8.15 -13.79 -2.58
N PRO A 127 8.94 -14.66 -1.93
CA PRO A 127 8.56 -16.06 -1.83
C PRO A 127 7.25 -16.23 -1.03
N GLU A 128 6.73 -17.46 -1.02
CA GLU A 128 5.82 -17.89 0.04
C GLU A 128 6.60 -18.06 1.34
N PHE A 129 5.95 -17.78 2.46
CA PHE A 129 6.54 -17.90 3.79
C PHE A 129 5.75 -18.94 4.58
N ASP A 130 6.47 -19.72 5.38
CA ASP A 130 5.86 -20.75 6.24
C ASP A 130 5.52 -20.20 7.64
N THR A 131 6.20 -19.13 8.06
CA THR A 131 6.05 -18.53 9.41
C THR A 131 5.84 -17.02 9.36
N GLN A 132 5.25 -16.48 10.43
CA GLN A 132 5.08 -15.03 10.58
C GLN A 132 6.42 -14.34 10.84
N GLU A 133 7.33 -15.00 11.55
CA GLU A 133 8.67 -14.52 11.80
C GLU A 133 9.43 -14.29 10.49
N ASP A 134 9.31 -15.20 9.52
CA ASP A 134 9.99 -15.05 8.22
C ASP A 134 9.41 -13.88 7.40
N MET A 135 8.09 -13.64 7.47
CA MET A 135 7.49 -12.45 6.87
C MET A 135 8.08 -11.16 7.46
N VAL A 136 8.14 -11.07 8.79
CA VAL A 136 8.66 -9.87 9.47
C VAL A 136 10.11 -9.62 9.10
N LYS A 137 10.95 -10.68 9.11
CA LYS A 137 12.35 -10.59 8.67
C LYS A 137 12.48 -10.12 7.23
N ALA A 138 11.63 -10.60 6.33
CA ALA A 138 11.63 -10.17 4.94
C ALA A 138 11.29 -8.68 4.80
N VAL A 139 10.29 -8.18 5.54
CA VAL A 139 9.94 -6.75 5.54
C VAL A 139 11.09 -5.91 6.06
N ASP A 140 11.68 -6.30 7.20
CA ASP A 140 12.82 -5.58 7.80
C ASP A 140 14.00 -5.51 6.83
N MET A 141 14.37 -6.63 6.21
CA MET A 141 15.47 -6.69 5.23
C MET A 141 15.22 -5.76 4.05
N ILE A 142 14.02 -5.82 3.46
CA ILE A 142 13.66 -5.03 2.27
C ILE A 142 13.65 -3.53 2.59
N LEU A 143 13.06 -3.12 3.72
CA LEU A 143 13.01 -1.72 4.11
C LEU A 143 14.41 -1.17 4.44
N ARG A 144 15.28 -1.98 5.05
CA ARG A 144 16.66 -1.63 5.32
C ARG A 144 17.49 -1.48 4.06
N GLU A 145 17.37 -2.41 3.11
CA GLU A 145 18.05 -2.33 1.81
C GLU A 145 17.67 -1.06 1.04
N ARG A 146 16.41 -0.64 1.16
CA ARG A 146 15.90 0.60 0.58
C ARG A 146 16.25 1.86 1.37
N ARG A 147 16.88 1.73 2.56
CA ARG A 147 17.11 2.82 3.53
C ARG A 147 15.83 3.61 3.81
N ALA A 148 14.73 2.86 3.93
CA ALA A 148 13.38 3.40 4.00
C ALA A 148 12.80 3.35 5.43
N ILE A 149 13.48 2.69 6.37
CA ILE A 149 13.05 2.63 7.77
C ILE A 149 14.25 2.66 8.72
N ASP A 150 14.10 3.35 9.84
CA ASP A 150 15.10 3.47 10.89
C ASP A 150 14.83 2.52 12.06
N VAL A 151 15.88 2.20 12.82
CA VAL A 151 15.75 1.44 14.06
C VAL A 151 14.87 2.20 15.05
N GLY A 152 13.91 1.51 15.64
CA GLY A 152 12.98 2.07 16.60
C GLY A 152 11.64 2.52 16.00
N GLU A 153 11.55 2.66 14.68
CA GLU A 153 10.29 2.93 14.00
C GLU A 153 9.34 1.73 14.03
N ARG A 154 8.05 2.00 13.80
CA ARG A 154 7.00 0.98 13.87
C ARG A 154 6.36 0.77 12.51
N MET A 155 5.93 -0.45 12.26
CA MET A 155 5.10 -0.81 11.12
C MET A 155 3.92 -1.65 11.60
N VAL A 156 2.81 -1.58 10.86
CA VAL A 156 1.64 -2.45 11.08
C VAL A 156 1.55 -3.43 9.93
N ILE A 157 1.64 -4.72 10.25
CA ILE A 157 1.63 -5.82 9.28
C ILE A 157 0.27 -6.51 9.35
N VAL A 158 -0.40 -6.61 8.20
CA VAL A 158 -1.65 -7.33 8.00
C VAL A 158 -1.39 -8.57 7.16
N SER A 159 -1.84 -9.73 7.64
CA SER A 159 -1.62 -11.01 6.96
C SER A 159 -2.76 -11.99 7.20
N GLY A 160 -2.63 -13.19 6.62
CA GLY A 160 -3.54 -14.30 6.86
C GLY A 160 -2.87 -15.48 7.54
N SER A 161 -3.59 -16.12 8.44
CA SER A 161 -3.21 -17.36 9.13
C SER A 161 -4.34 -18.40 9.02
N PRO A 162 -4.09 -19.65 8.60
CA PRO A 162 -2.80 -20.17 8.16
C PRO A 162 -2.32 -19.49 6.88
N MET A 163 -1.00 -19.41 6.74
CA MET A 163 -0.34 -18.76 5.63
C MET A 163 -0.62 -19.49 4.32
N GLY A 164 -0.51 -18.79 3.20
CA GLY A 164 -0.66 -19.39 1.90
C GLY A 164 -2.11 -19.61 1.43
N VAL A 165 -3.12 -19.31 2.24
CA VAL A 165 -4.54 -19.46 1.85
C VAL A 165 -5.15 -18.10 1.47
N PRO A 166 -5.55 -17.90 0.20
CA PRO A 166 -6.21 -16.67 -0.23
C PRO A 166 -7.50 -16.38 0.56
N GLY A 167 -7.81 -15.08 0.73
CA GLY A 167 -9.07 -14.63 1.35
C GLY A 167 -9.14 -14.74 2.88
N LYS A 168 -8.11 -15.27 3.56
CA LYS A 168 -8.08 -15.43 5.02
C LYS A 168 -7.31 -14.32 5.74
N THR A 169 -7.61 -13.05 5.47
CA THR A 169 -7.01 -11.94 6.24
C THR A 169 -7.59 -11.92 7.66
N ASN A 170 -6.76 -12.23 8.67
CA ASN A 170 -7.20 -12.36 10.06
C ASN A 170 -6.10 -12.09 11.10
N ASN A 171 -4.92 -11.63 10.67
CA ASN A 171 -3.81 -11.34 11.57
C ASN A 171 -3.30 -9.90 11.38
N LEU A 172 -3.09 -9.21 12.49
CA LEU A 172 -2.48 -7.89 12.58
C LEU A 172 -1.34 -7.96 13.59
N ARG A 173 -0.16 -7.45 13.20
CA ARG A 173 1.02 -7.36 14.04
C ARG A 173 1.56 -5.94 14.01
N VAL A 174 1.76 -5.36 15.19
CA VAL A 174 2.60 -4.17 15.34
C VAL A 174 4.04 -4.64 15.52
N HIS A 175 4.93 -4.22 14.63
CA HIS A 175 6.35 -4.55 14.70
C HIS A 175 7.16 -3.27 14.89
N LYS A 176 8.13 -3.31 15.79
CA LYS A 176 9.10 -2.24 16.00
C LYS A 176 10.43 -2.71 15.44
N VAL A 177 11.02 -1.97 14.52
CA VAL A 177 12.31 -2.30 13.93
C VAL A 177 13.35 -2.31 15.04
N LYS A 178 13.98 -3.46 15.27
CA LYS A 178 15.07 -3.62 16.24
C LYS A 178 16.42 -3.50 15.55
N ASP A 179 17.48 -3.30 16.33
CA ASP A 179 18.84 -3.41 15.82
C ASP A 179 19.22 -4.88 15.57
N LEU A 180 20.15 -5.13 14.64
CA LEU A 180 20.56 -6.48 14.20
C LEU A 180 21.19 -7.34 15.32
N GLY A 181 21.50 -6.74 16.47
CA GLY A 181 22.10 -7.40 17.63
C GLY A 181 21.13 -7.75 18.78
N GLU A 182 19.86 -7.35 18.72
CA GLU A 182 18.89 -7.53 19.82
C GLU A 182 17.98 -8.76 19.70
N ASP A 183 18.24 -9.63 18.72
CA ASP A 183 17.55 -10.93 18.58
C ASP A 183 18.36 -12.11 19.17
N GLN A 184 19.28 -11.83 20.13
CA GLN A 184 19.88 -12.83 21.02
C GLN A 184 19.24 -12.83 22.41
#